data_AF-A0A1Y3NP55-F1
#
_entry.id   AF-A0A1Y3NP55-F1
#
_cell.length_a   1.000
_cell.length_b   1.000
_cell.length_c   1.000
_cell.angle_alpha   90.00
_cell.angle_beta   90.00
_cell.angle_gamma   90.00
#
_symmetry.space_group_name_H-M   'P 1'
#
loop_
_entity.id
_entity.type
_entity.pdbx_description
1 polymer ?
#
loop_
_entity_poly.entity_id
_entity_poly.type
_entity_poly.pdbx_seq_one_letter_code
_entity_poly.pdbx_strand_id
1 'polypeptide(L)'
;MNYLYYISFIFYILLSFKKVFTEDINVYEKDDFLSSLNKNENIIINNSIHLNQTIEIPSHISTICISGKDNLSYLIFGNEENSFHFIFNNQKKVVISNLNIVGHLSFIGNNNIILKRVNVTGSIQTSKMEGNALTISESNIFITNEENTPYENGIYLMKGKNQIINTNITCSFYNKLKNLLYFSGNNDDTLNIISSIFNGKNSTSGIKVTNRNINIESSKFIDLYSPTEGITMNKLFFENNMAENMGGSIYLENNYDVNGNNLEGYNIYAGYTGGFINIKSHNINNNHDFLNITVKNDWNVKKSTGSGLILRYEENCANLYSHITLKNVYGSDFYCNNSPCSIFRTSGNTELDIENVNINNVHGTTSGIFFESFVETNSESYYEDLVKVKKPIVIYQTYINNH
;
A
#
# COMPACT_ATOMS: atom_id res chain seq x y z
N MET A 1 51.39 -35.49 6.82
CA MET A 1 50.62 -35.20 5.58
C MET A 1 49.98 -33.80 5.56
N ASN A 2 49.96 -33.04 6.67
CA ASN A 2 49.00 -31.93 6.83
C ASN A 2 49.48 -30.57 6.27
N TYR A 3 50.78 -30.37 6.04
CA TYR A 3 51.32 -29.05 5.67
C TYR A 3 50.84 -28.55 4.30
N LEU A 4 50.76 -29.43 3.28
CA LEU A 4 50.18 -29.05 1.98
C LEU A 4 48.70 -28.69 2.09
N TYR A 5 47.91 -29.46 2.84
CA TYR A 5 46.49 -29.14 3.07
C TYR A 5 46.31 -27.77 3.72
N TYR A 6 47.15 -27.42 4.70
CA TYR A 6 47.10 -26.11 5.37
C TYR A 6 47.46 -24.95 4.41
N ILE A 7 48.48 -25.14 3.56
CA ILE A 7 48.85 -24.16 2.52
C ILE A 7 47.73 -24.01 1.49
N SER A 8 47.15 -25.12 1.01
CA SER A 8 46.02 -25.10 0.07
C SER A 8 44.77 -24.44 0.66
N PHE A 9 44.49 -24.65 1.95
CA PHE A 9 43.38 -24.02 2.67
C PHE A 9 43.59 -22.51 2.85
N ILE A 10 44.81 -22.08 3.18
CA ILE A 10 45.17 -20.65 3.23
C ILE A 10 45.08 -20.01 1.84
N PHE A 11 45.55 -20.69 0.78
CA PHE A 11 45.40 -20.20 -0.59
C PHE A 11 43.93 -20.10 -1.01
N TYR A 12 43.09 -21.08 -0.67
CA TYR A 12 41.65 -21.03 -0.91
C TYR A 12 40.99 -19.84 -0.19
N ILE A 13 41.33 -19.63 1.09
CA ILE A 13 40.86 -18.48 1.89
C ILE A 13 41.30 -17.16 1.24
N LEU A 14 42.58 -16.99 0.91
CA LEU A 14 43.11 -15.78 0.29
C LEU A 14 42.50 -15.50 -1.09
N LEU A 15 42.29 -16.54 -1.92
CA LEU A 15 41.61 -16.43 -3.21
C LEU A 15 40.12 -16.08 -3.05
N SER A 16 39.47 -16.55 -1.98
CA SER A 16 38.08 -16.17 -1.67
C SER A 16 37.97 -14.72 -1.19
N PHE A 17 38.92 -14.22 -0.38
CA PHE A 17 38.99 -12.82 0.03
C PHE A 17 39.31 -11.88 -1.14
N LYS A 18 40.17 -12.30 -2.07
CA LYS A 18 40.48 -11.52 -3.29
C LYS A 18 39.28 -11.35 -4.24
N LYS A 19 38.11 -11.91 -3.90
CA LYS A 19 36.85 -11.81 -4.65
C LYS A 19 35.85 -10.81 -4.06
N VAL A 20 36.21 -10.07 -3.01
CA VAL A 20 35.29 -9.19 -2.25
C VAL A 20 35.90 -7.79 -2.01
N PHE A 21 36.63 -7.28 -2.99
CA PHE A 21 36.92 -5.85 -3.12
C PHE A 21 36.35 -5.39 -4.46
N THR A 22 35.13 -4.86 -4.44
CA THR A 22 34.64 -3.95 -5.49
C THR A 22 35.35 -2.62 -5.26
N GLU A 23 36.08 -2.11 -6.25
CA GLU A 23 36.69 -0.80 -6.17
C GLU A 23 35.62 0.29 -6.28
N ASP A 24 35.79 1.40 -5.55
CA ASP A 24 34.88 2.53 -5.53
C ASP A 24 35.25 3.53 -6.65
N ILE A 25 34.51 3.53 -7.76
CA ILE A 25 34.71 4.50 -8.83
C ILE A 25 33.85 5.74 -8.60
N ASN A 26 34.51 6.89 -8.56
CA ASN A 26 33.89 8.21 -8.51
C ASN A 26 33.55 8.64 -9.95
N VAL A 27 32.28 8.93 -10.21
CA VAL A 27 31.73 9.24 -11.53
C VAL A 27 31.22 10.68 -11.55
N TYR A 28 31.67 11.46 -12.53
CA TYR A 28 31.37 12.90 -12.62
C TYR A 28 30.52 13.28 -13.84
N GLU A 29 30.55 12.47 -14.90
CA GLU A 29 29.83 12.74 -16.15
C GLU A 29 29.23 11.48 -16.80
N LYS A 30 28.55 11.68 -17.94
CA LYS A 30 27.78 10.64 -18.64
C LYS A 30 28.66 9.46 -19.07
N ASP A 31 29.80 9.72 -19.67
CA ASP A 31 30.58 8.66 -20.32
C ASP A 31 31.38 7.84 -19.29
N ASP A 32 31.84 8.47 -18.19
CA ASP A 32 32.26 7.79 -16.95
C ASP A 32 31.20 6.79 -16.50
N PHE A 33 29.95 7.26 -16.33
CA PHE A 33 28.85 6.44 -15.82
C PHE A 33 28.61 5.23 -16.72
N LEU A 34 28.42 5.44 -18.02
CA LEU A 34 28.18 4.37 -18.99
C LEU A 34 29.36 3.37 -19.06
N SER A 35 30.60 3.81 -18.88
CA SER A 35 31.77 2.92 -18.79
C SER A 35 31.76 2.06 -17.52
N SER A 36 31.28 2.61 -16.39
CA SER A 36 31.24 1.93 -15.10
C SER A 36 30.15 0.85 -15.00
N LEU A 37 29.02 1.00 -15.73
CA LEU A 37 27.92 0.02 -15.73
C LEU A 37 28.31 -1.37 -16.28
N ASN A 38 29.45 -1.48 -16.97
CA ASN A 38 29.98 -2.72 -17.54
C ASN A 38 31.02 -3.41 -16.64
N LYS A 39 31.14 -2.99 -15.37
CA LYS A 39 32.17 -3.44 -14.43
C LYS A 39 31.56 -3.88 -13.11
N ASN A 40 32.23 -4.80 -12.41
CA ASN A 40 31.83 -5.23 -11.07
C ASN A 40 32.54 -4.34 -10.03
N GLU A 41 32.08 -3.09 -9.94
CA GLU A 41 32.63 -2.00 -9.11
C GLU A 41 31.49 -1.33 -8.33
N ASN A 42 31.81 -0.55 -7.29
CA ASN A 42 30.83 0.31 -6.65
C ASN A 42 30.87 1.68 -7.33
N ILE A 43 29.71 2.20 -7.72
CA ILE A 43 29.58 3.46 -8.47
C ILE A 43 29.18 4.56 -7.48
N ILE A 44 30.02 5.59 -7.37
CA ILE A 44 29.76 6.79 -6.55
C ILE A 44 29.52 7.97 -7.49
N ILE A 45 28.27 8.38 -7.59
CA ILE A 45 27.81 9.55 -8.35
C ILE A 45 28.19 10.81 -7.56
N ASN A 46 28.96 11.70 -8.18
CA ASN A 46 29.47 12.93 -7.57
C ASN A 46 28.88 14.23 -8.15
N ASN A 47 27.88 14.12 -9.02
CA ASN A 47 27.34 15.24 -9.82
C ASN A 47 25.89 14.93 -10.30
N SER A 48 25.29 15.86 -11.04
CA SER A 48 24.11 15.56 -11.89
C SER A 48 24.54 14.99 -13.24
N ILE A 49 23.96 13.84 -13.61
CA ILE A 49 24.26 13.13 -14.86
C ILE A 49 22.97 12.97 -15.66
N HIS A 50 22.93 13.56 -16.85
CA HIS A 50 21.78 13.54 -17.75
C HIS A 50 21.91 12.42 -18.79
N LEU A 51 20.85 11.62 -18.90
CA LEU A 51 20.78 10.36 -19.64
C LEU A 51 19.49 10.36 -20.48
N ASN A 52 19.52 11.04 -21.62
CA ASN A 52 18.36 11.22 -22.51
C ASN A 52 18.05 9.94 -23.33
N GLN A 53 18.08 8.77 -22.70
CA GLN A 53 17.86 7.44 -23.28
C GLN A 53 17.56 6.43 -22.16
N THR A 54 16.83 5.36 -22.48
CA THR A 54 16.74 4.17 -21.61
C THR A 54 18.11 3.51 -21.48
N ILE A 55 18.45 3.06 -20.27
CA ILE A 55 19.69 2.34 -19.95
C ILE A 55 19.34 0.97 -19.39
N GLU A 56 20.03 -0.08 -19.84
CA GLU A 56 19.90 -1.44 -19.33
C GLU A 56 21.23 -1.92 -18.73
N ILE A 57 21.19 -2.51 -17.53
CA ILE A 57 22.35 -3.17 -16.91
C ILE A 57 22.51 -4.57 -17.51
N PRO A 58 23.67 -4.90 -18.14
CA PRO A 58 23.92 -6.21 -18.71
C PRO A 58 23.79 -7.34 -17.67
N SER A 59 23.13 -8.43 -18.05
CA SER A 59 22.88 -9.60 -17.18
C SER A 59 24.13 -10.37 -16.73
N HIS A 60 25.30 -10.09 -17.31
CA HIS A 60 26.57 -10.63 -16.83
C HIS A 60 27.09 -9.92 -15.56
N ILE A 61 26.60 -8.71 -15.27
CA ILE A 61 26.84 -8.01 -14.01
C ILE A 61 25.95 -8.67 -12.96
N SER A 62 26.55 -9.42 -12.03
CA SER A 62 25.80 -10.21 -11.05
C SER A 62 25.40 -9.42 -9.81
N THR A 63 26.08 -8.31 -9.53
CA THR A 63 25.80 -7.39 -8.43
C THR A 63 26.19 -5.99 -8.87
N ILE A 64 25.32 -5.01 -8.64
CA ILE A 64 25.60 -3.59 -8.91
C ILE A 64 25.24 -2.75 -7.68
N CYS A 65 26.15 -1.85 -7.31
CA CYS A 65 26.03 -0.93 -6.19
C CYS A 65 26.19 0.49 -6.72
N ILE A 66 25.15 1.32 -6.65
CA ILE A 66 25.17 2.72 -7.05
C ILE A 66 24.86 3.57 -5.82
N SER A 67 25.62 4.62 -5.60
CA SER A 67 25.42 5.55 -4.49
C SER A 67 25.61 6.99 -4.93
N GLY A 68 24.80 7.89 -4.38
CA GLY A 68 25.15 9.31 -4.35
C GLY A 68 26.13 9.61 -3.23
N LYS A 69 27.05 10.53 -3.47
CA LYS A 69 27.96 11.07 -2.46
C LYS A 69 27.27 12.05 -1.52
N ASP A 70 26.29 12.80 -2.04
CA ASP A 70 25.58 13.86 -1.34
C ASP A 70 24.22 14.15 -2.01
N ASN A 71 23.49 15.14 -1.47
CA ASN A 71 22.16 15.52 -1.96
C ASN A 71 22.16 16.15 -3.38
N LEU A 72 23.33 16.48 -3.95
CA LEU A 72 23.49 17.00 -5.31
C LEU A 72 23.86 15.89 -6.33
N SER A 73 23.87 14.64 -5.89
CA SER A 73 24.07 13.48 -6.75
C SER A 73 22.75 13.12 -7.44
N TYR A 74 22.69 13.23 -8.78
CA TYR A 74 21.48 12.99 -9.57
C TYR A 74 21.77 12.08 -10.78
N LEU A 75 20.87 11.13 -11.06
CA LEU A 75 20.75 10.48 -12.37
C LEU A 75 19.42 10.89 -13.01
N ILE A 76 19.47 11.51 -14.19
CA ILE A 76 18.29 12.10 -14.85
C ILE A 76 18.06 11.37 -16.17
N PHE A 77 17.20 10.36 -16.14
CA PHE A 77 16.75 9.57 -17.28
C PHE A 77 15.55 10.25 -17.95
N GLY A 78 15.75 11.39 -18.61
CA GLY A 78 14.65 12.11 -19.26
C GLY A 78 14.86 13.61 -19.51
N ASN A 79 13.83 14.24 -20.05
CA ASN A 79 13.62 15.68 -20.09
C ASN A 79 12.23 16.03 -19.50
N GLU A 80 11.78 17.27 -19.67
CA GLU A 80 10.48 17.73 -19.14
C GLU A 80 9.25 17.09 -19.83
N GLU A 81 9.43 16.47 -21.00
CA GLU A 81 8.35 15.92 -21.84
C GLU A 81 8.30 14.38 -21.85
N ASN A 82 9.43 13.72 -21.61
CA ASN A 82 9.58 12.26 -21.66
C ASN A 82 10.59 11.80 -20.60
N SER A 83 10.20 10.85 -19.76
CA SER A 83 11.16 10.07 -18.96
C SER A 83 11.49 8.72 -19.59
N PHE A 84 12.65 8.19 -19.21
CA PHE A 84 13.21 6.93 -19.70
C PHE A 84 13.42 5.95 -18.54
N HIS A 85 13.69 4.69 -18.89
CA HIS A 85 13.86 3.62 -17.90
C HIS A 85 15.33 3.39 -17.55
N PHE A 86 15.59 3.11 -16.28
CA PHE A 86 16.79 2.43 -15.83
C PHE A 86 16.43 0.98 -15.49
N ILE A 87 16.87 0.06 -16.35
CA ILE A 87 16.45 -1.34 -16.39
C ILE A 87 17.55 -2.23 -15.81
N PHE A 88 17.18 -3.10 -14.86
CA PHE A 88 18.04 -4.08 -14.22
C PHE A 88 17.56 -5.49 -14.62
N ASN A 89 18.33 -6.19 -15.45
CA ASN A 89 17.99 -7.53 -15.94
C ASN A 89 18.85 -8.63 -15.30
N ASN A 90 18.26 -9.39 -14.38
CA ASN A 90 18.79 -10.63 -13.76
C ASN A 90 20.02 -10.47 -12.83
N GLN A 91 20.29 -9.28 -12.28
CA GLN A 91 21.28 -9.08 -11.21
C GLN A 91 20.81 -9.81 -9.93
N LYS A 92 21.70 -10.58 -9.31
CA LYS A 92 21.44 -11.25 -8.02
C LYS A 92 21.29 -10.27 -6.86
N LYS A 93 21.87 -9.07 -7.00
CA LYS A 93 21.76 -7.98 -6.04
C LYS A 93 21.84 -6.62 -6.75
N VAL A 94 20.91 -5.73 -6.44
CA VAL A 94 20.97 -4.31 -6.80
C VAL A 94 20.92 -3.49 -5.52
N VAL A 95 21.82 -2.50 -5.38
CA VAL A 95 21.78 -1.50 -4.30
C VAL A 95 21.82 -0.12 -4.91
N ILE A 96 20.87 0.73 -4.56
CA ILE A 96 20.86 2.16 -4.90
C ILE A 96 20.67 2.95 -3.60
N SER A 97 21.55 3.92 -3.31
CA SER A 97 21.45 4.69 -2.07
C SER A 97 21.91 6.13 -2.11
N ASN A 98 21.36 6.97 -1.24
CA ASN A 98 21.71 8.41 -1.09
C ASN A 98 21.62 9.21 -2.41
N LEU A 99 20.72 8.83 -3.32
CA LEU A 99 20.75 9.26 -4.72
C LEU A 99 19.40 9.81 -5.16
N ASN A 100 19.42 10.91 -5.90
CA ASN A 100 18.23 11.41 -6.60
C ASN A 100 18.16 10.77 -7.99
N ILE A 101 16.98 10.32 -8.38
CA ILE A 101 16.71 9.74 -9.70
C ILE A 101 15.47 10.41 -10.30
N VAL A 102 15.57 10.88 -11.53
CA VAL A 102 14.43 11.30 -12.35
C VAL A 102 14.28 10.27 -13.47
N GLY A 103 13.08 9.70 -13.63
CA GLY A 103 12.75 8.64 -14.56
C GLY A 103 12.38 7.31 -13.88
N HIS A 104 12.02 6.32 -14.71
CA HIS A 104 11.43 5.06 -14.27
C HIS A 104 12.50 4.03 -13.84
N LEU A 105 12.28 3.35 -12.71
CA LEU A 105 13.10 2.19 -12.32
C LEU A 105 12.39 0.89 -12.70
N SER A 106 13.11 -0.06 -13.30
CA SER A 106 12.54 -1.33 -13.74
C SER A 106 13.46 -2.51 -13.43
N PHE A 107 12.94 -3.48 -12.69
CA PHE A 107 13.67 -4.63 -12.18
C PHE A 107 13.06 -5.92 -12.74
N ILE A 108 13.85 -6.74 -13.42
CA ILE A 108 13.38 -7.93 -14.15
C ILE A 108 14.25 -9.13 -13.77
N GLY A 109 13.67 -10.13 -13.12
CA GLY A 109 14.40 -11.35 -12.72
C GLY A 109 15.47 -11.13 -11.64
N ASN A 110 15.39 -10.05 -10.86
CA ASN A 110 16.36 -9.76 -9.79
C ASN A 110 16.06 -10.59 -8.52
N ASN A 111 17.10 -10.87 -7.73
CA ASN A 111 16.99 -11.73 -6.52
C ASN A 111 17.14 -11.01 -5.16
N ASN A 112 17.47 -9.70 -5.17
CA ASN A 112 17.57 -8.82 -4.00
C ASN A 112 17.73 -7.36 -4.47
N ILE A 113 16.82 -6.45 -4.11
CA ILE A 113 16.91 -5.03 -4.48
C ILE A 113 16.79 -4.17 -3.22
N ILE A 114 17.76 -3.28 -3.00
CA ILE A 114 17.79 -2.36 -1.86
C ILE A 114 17.83 -0.93 -2.38
N LEU A 115 16.75 -0.19 -2.14
CA LEU A 115 16.64 1.26 -2.35
C LEU A 115 16.65 1.93 -0.97
N LYS A 116 17.70 2.71 -0.65
CA LYS A 116 17.84 3.35 0.68
C LYS A 116 18.22 4.82 0.59
N ARG A 117 17.41 5.70 1.17
CA ARG A 117 17.58 7.17 1.09
C ARG A 117 17.70 7.63 -0.37
N VAL A 118 16.80 7.14 -1.23
CA VAL A 118 16.69 7.61 -2.60
C VAL A 118 15.50 8.57 -2.73
N ASN A 119 15.63 9.54 -3.64
CA ASN A 119 14.51 10.38 -4.06
C ASN A 119 14.21 10.02 -5.52
N VAL A 120 13.06 9.39 -5.80
CA VAL A 120 12.69 8.94 -7.15
C VAL A 120 11.52 9.76 -7.66
N THR A 121 11.75 10.55 -8.71
CA THR A 121 10.72 11.22 -9.50
C THR A 121 10.40 10.32 -10.69
N GLY A 122 9.33 9.52 -10.58
CA GLY A 122 8.97 8.50 -11.58
C GLY A 122 8.22 7.32 -10.97
N SER A 123 8.22 6.19 -11.68
CA SER A 123 7.58 4.94 -11.25
C SER A 123 8.62 3.84 -10.95
N ILE A 124 8.24 2.86 -10.12
CA ILE A 124 9.09 1.73 -9.75
C ILE A 124 8.37 0.43 -10.10
N GLN A 125 9.00 -0.41 -10.91
CA GLN A 125 8.37 -1.64 -11.42
C GLN A 125 9.27 -2.85 -11.21
N THR A 126 8.65 -3.96 -10.80
CA THR A 126 9.31 -5.26 -10.67
C THR A 126 8.56 -6.29 -11.50
N SER A 127 9.27 -7.25 -12.10
CA SER A 127 8.65 -8.36 -12.81
C SER A 127 9.53 -9.61 -12.77
N LYS A 128 8.89 -10.79 -12.79
CA LYS A 128 9.57 -12.10 -12.77
C LYS A 128 10.57 -12.28 -11.60
N MET A 129 10.35 -11.59 -10.48
CA MET A 129 11.23 -11.60 -9.31
C MET A 129 11.43 -13.01 -8.74
N GLU A 130 12.61 -13.25 -8.20
CA GLU A 130 12.97 -14.47 -7.46
C GLU A 130 13.47 -14.11 -6.05
N GLY A 131 13.38 -15.04 -5.08
CA GLY A 131 14.04 -14.89 -3.78
C GLY A 131 13.52 -13.76 -2.89
N ASN A 132 14.42 -12.94 -2.36
CA ASN A 132 14.11 -11.83 -1.45
C ASN A 132 13.92 -10.57 -2.32
N ALA A 133 12.76 -9.91 -2.25
CA ALA A 133 12.38 -8.96 -3.30
C ALA A 133 12.85 -7.52 -3.02
N LEU A 134 11.97 -6.53 -3.21
CA LEU A 134 12.32 -5.12 -3.11
C LEU A 134 12.23 -4.63 -1.66
N THR A 135 13.30 -4.00 -1.19
CA THR A 135 13.32 -3.19 0.05
C THR A 135 13.47 -1.72 -0.31
N ILE A 136 12.43 -0.92 -0.05
CA ILE A 136 12.49 0.56 -0.10
C ILE A 136 12.58 1.08 1.34
N SER A 137 13.56 1.93 1.64
CA SER A 137 13.80 2.42 3.00
C SER A 137 14.22 3.89 3.04
N GLU A 138 13.71 4.65 4.01
CA GLU A 138 14.12 6.05 4.29
C GLU A 138 14.05 6.98 3.05
N SER A 139 13.12 6.72 2.12
CA SER A 139 13.12 7.28 0.75
C SER A 139 11.90 8.15 0.44
N ASN A 140 11.98 8.97 -0.61
CA ASN A 140 10.83 9.73 -1.15
C ASN A 140 10.55 9.31 -2.60
N ILE A 141 9.32 8.94 -2.90
CA ILE A 141 8.87 8.54 -4.24
C ILE A 141 7.78 9.53 -4.68
N PHE A 142 8.04 10.28 -5.75
CA PHE A 142 7.10 11.22 -6.36
C PHE A 142 6.71 10.73 -7.76
N ILE A 143 5.45 10.30 -7.89
CA ILE A 143 4.93 9.70 -9.12
C ILE A 143 4.37 10.83 -10.02
N THR A 144 5.08 11.08 -11.11
CA THR A 144 4.69 12.01 -12.18
C THR A 144 3.46 11.53 -12.96
N ASN A 145 2.77 12.46 -13.61
CA ASN A 145 1.73 12.18 -14.60
C ASN A 145 2.30 12.54 -15.98
N GLU A 146 2.86 11.55 -16.67
CA GLU A 146 3.33 11.70 -18.04
C GLU A 146 2.22 11.20 -18.98
N GLU A 147 1.77 12.04 -19.92
CA GLU A 147 0.48 11.87 -20.61
C GLU A 147 0.31 10.54 -21.37
N ASN A 148 1.45 9.93 -21.74
CA ASN A 148 1.57 8.69 -22.51
C ASN A 148 2.00 7.47 -21.68
N THR A 149 2.11 7.57 -20.34
CA THR A 149 2.53 6.41 -19.52
C THR A 149 1.47 5.31 -19.51
N PRO A 150 1.81 4.06 -19.88
CA PRO A 150 0.86 2.94 -19.90
C PRO A 150 0.64 2.32 -18.50
N TYR A 151 0.87 3.10 -17.43
CA TYR A 151 1.08 2.59 -16.08
C TYR A 151 -0.07 2.98 -15.15
N GLU A 152 -0.99 2.04 -14.92
CA GLU A 152 -2.05 2.20 -13.92
C GLU A 152 -1.51 2.42 -12.50
N ASN A 153 -0.25 2.07 -12.18
CA ASN A 153 0.24 2.02 -10.80
C ASN A 153 1.64 2.63 -10.67
N GLY A 154 1.88 3.40 -9.60
CA GLY A 154 3.13 4.14 -9.39
C GLY A 154 4.29 3.27 -8.92
N ILE A 155 4.01 2.37 -7.99
CA ILE A 155 4.89 1.26 -7.60
C ILE A 155 4.18 -0.05 -7.94
N TYR A 156 4.78 -0.88 -8.79
CA TYR A 156 4.25 -2.19 -9.15
C TYR A 156 5.16 -3.33 -8.68
N LEU A 157 4.64 -4.10 -7.72
CA LEU A 157 5.35 -5.20 -7.06
C LEU A 157 4.82 -6.55 -7.55
N MET A 158 5.69 -7.36 -8.15
CA MET A 158 5.39 -8.74 -8.55
C MET A 158 6.21 -9.71 -7.70
N LYS A 159 5.52 -10.48 -6.87
CA LYS A 159 6.07 -11.59 -6.06
C LYS A 159 7.18 -11.22 -5.05
N GLY A 160 7.61 -12.24 -4.32
CA GLY A 160 8.67 -12.25 -3.32
C GLY A 160 8.34 -11.49 -2.04
N LYS A 161 9.35 -11.34 -1.19
CA LYS A 161 9.23 -10.76 0.15
C LYS A 161 9.67 -9.29 0.10
N ASN A 162 8.68 -8.40 0.02
CA ASN A 162 8.85 -6.96 -0.18
C ASN A 162 8.72 -6.18 1.13
N GLN A 163 9.44 -5.06 1.23
CA GLN A 163 9.45 -4.17 2.38
C GLN A 163 9.47 -2.70 1.96
N ILE A 164 8.63 -1.87 2.59
CA ILE A 164 8.63 -0.40 2.45
C ILE A 164 8.65 0.20 3.85
N ILE A 165 9.72 0.91 4.20
CA ILE A 165 10.01 1.32 5.59
C ILE A 165 10.37 2.81 5.62
N ASN A 166 9.77 3.59 6.52
CA ASN A 166 10.05 5.03 6.69
C ASN A 166 10.06 5.80 5.36
N THR A 167 9.17 5.46 4.43
CA THR A 167 9.18 5.95 3.04
C THR A 167 7.94 6.79 2.77
N ASN A 168 8.11 7.89 2.04
CA ASN A 168 7.04 8.80 1.63
C ASN A 168 6.72 8.56 0.14
N ILE A 169 5.47 8.27 -0.19
CA ILE A 169 5.00 7.96 -1.54
C ILE A 169 3.85 8.91 -1.86
N THR A 170 4.01 9.74 -2.89
CA THR A 170 3.05 10.76 -3.29
C THR A 170 2.99 10.87 -4.80
N CYS A 171 1.87 11.32 -5.36
CA CYS A 171 1.74 11.63 -6.79
C CYS A 171 1.60 13.13 -7.04
N SER A 172 1.68 13.53 -8.31
CA SER A 172 1.13 14.81 -8.77
C SER A 172 -0.39 14.87 -8.61
N PHE A 173 -0.96 16.08 -8.52
CA PHE A 173 -2.41 16.27 -8.62
C PHE A 173 -2.90 15.92 -10.04
N TYR A 174 -4.18 15.54 -10.18
CA TYR A 174 -4.80 15.07 -11.43
C TYR A 174 -4.02 13.98 -12.18
N ASN A 175 -3.36 13.06 -11.46
CA ASN A 175 -2.75 11.89 -12.09
C ASN A 175 -3.85 10.90 -12.55
N LYS A 176 -3.65 10.22 -13.69
CA LYS A 176 -4.53 9.12 -14.17
C LYS A 176 -4.27 7.79 -13.42
N LEU A 177 -3.38 7.81 -12.43
CA LEU A 177 -2.96 6.67 -11.63
C LEU A 177 -4.14 6.02 -10.90
N LYS A 178 -4.23 4.69 -11.01
CA LYS A 178 -5.19 3.85 -10.28
C LYS A 178 -4.76 3.68 -8.83
N ASN A 179 -3.48 3.35 -8.60
CA ASN A 179 -2.92 3.17 -7.26
C ASN A 179 -1.51 3.76 -7.13
N LEU A 180 -1.18 4.37 -5.98
CA LEU A 180 0.21 4.67 -5.62
C LEU A 180 1.06 3.40 -5.55
N LEU A 181 0.50 2.31 -5.01
CA LEU A 181 1.12 0.98 -5.02
C LEU A 181 0.13 -0.12 -5.42
N TYR A 182 0.58 -1.03 -6.29
CA TYR A 182 -0.09 -2.29 -6.56
C TYR A 182 0.88 -3.46 -6.34
N PHE A 183 0.51 -4.41 -5.49
CA PHE A 183 1.24 -5.67 -5.28
C PHE A 183 0.41 -6.86 -5.78
N SER A 184 1.06 -7.74 -6.51
CA SER A 184 0.51 -8.98 -7.05
C SER A 184 1.47 -10.13 -6.71
N GLY A 185 1.18 -10.81 -5.60
CA GLY A 185 1.95 -11.95 -5.10
C GLY A 185 1.19 -13.28 -5.24
N ASN A 186 1.72 -14.34 -4.64
CA ASN A 186 1.03 -15.59 -4.33
C ASN A 186 1.00 -15.82 -2.80
N ASN A 187 0.76 -17.05 -2.33
CA ASN A 187 0.70 -17.37 -0.90
C ASN A 187 2.06 -17.40 -0.17
N ASP A 188 3.19 -17.52 -0.88
CA ASP A 188 4.55 -17.55 -0.30
C ASP A 188 5.21 -16.15 -0.28
N ASP A 189 4.67 -15.25 -1.09
CA ASP A 189 5.09 -13.85 -1.22
C ASP A 189 4.55 -13.01 -0.05
N THR A 190 5.22 -11.89 0.27
CA THR A 190 4.79 -11.01 1.37
C THR A 190 5.06 -9.54 1.06
N LEU A 191 4.26 -8.65 1.66
CA LEU A 191 4.48 -7.20 1.63
C LEU A 191 4.39 -6.63 3.06
N ASN A 192 5.48 -6.01 3.51
CA ASN A 192 5.54 -5.32 4.80
C ASN A 192 5.68 -3.82 4.57
N ILE A 193 4.82 -3.02 5.19
CA ILE A 193 4.82 -1.56 5.09
C ILE A 193 4.86 -0.99 6.50
N ILE A 194 5.91 -0.24 6.82
CA ILE A 194 6.20 0.19 8.20
C ILE A 194 6.48 1.69 8.20
N SER A 195 5.79 2.43 9.07
CA SER A 195 6.02 3.85 9.35
C SER A 195 6.12 4.74 8.09
N SER A 196 5.33 4.41 7.06
CA SER A 196 5.40 5.02 5.73
C SER A 196 4.18 5.90 5.45
N ILE A 197 4.29 6.83 4.50
CA ILE A 197 3.25 7.80 4.17
C ILE A 197 2.83 7.61 2.71
N PHE A 198 1.52 7.56 2.46
CA PHE A 198 0.91 7.49 1.14
C PHE A 198 -0.01 8.71 0.97
N ASN A 199 0.26 9.58 -0.01
CA ASN A 199 -0.59 10.72 -0.32
C ASN A 199 -1.05 10.73 -1.79
N GLY A 200 -2.36 10.59 -2.02
CA GLY A 200 -2.95 10.42 -3.36
C GLY A 200 -3.50 11.70 -3.99
N LYS A 201 -3.33 12.87 -3.32
CA LYS A 201 -3.83 14.18 -3.74
C LYS A 201 -5.29 14.19 -4.21
N ASN A 202 -6.14 13.36 -3.58
CA ASN A 202 -7.55 13.13 -3.91
C ASN A 202 -7.78 12.74 -5.38
N SER A 203 -6.81 12.04 -5.98
CA SER A 203 -6.81 11.67 -7.41
C SER A 203 -6.52 10.18 -7.68
N THR A 204 -5.99 9.44 -6.71
CA THR A 204 -5.63 8.02 -6.85
C THR A 204 -5.87 7.23 -5.57
N SER A 205 -5.97 5.90 -5.68
CA SER A 205 -6.06 5.00 -4.52
C SER A 205 -4.70 4.77 -3.88
N GLY A 206 -4.67 4.44 -2.59
CA GLY A 206 -3.42 4.26 -1.85
C GLY A 206 -2.69 2.99 -2.24
N ILE A 207 -3.23 1.85 -1.81
CA ILE A 207 -2.63 0.55 -2.03
C ILE A 207 -3.72 -0.44 -2.44
N LYS A 208 -3.55 -1.07 -3.60
CA LYS A 208 -4.24 -2.31 -3.96
C LYS A 208 -3.29 -3.49 -3.77
N VAL A 209 -3.80 -4.61 -3.28
CA VAL A 209 -3.07 -5.88 -3.30
C VAL A 209 -3.98 -6.99 -3.83
N THR A 210 -3.44 -7.83 -4.71
CA THR A 210 -4.02 -9.14 -5.02
C THR A 210 -3.21 -10.25 -4.37
N ASN A 211 -3.92 -11.18 -3.71
CA ASN A 211 -3.43 -12.24 -2.83
C ASN A 211 -2.95 -11.75 -1.44
N ARG A 212 -2.64 -12.68 -0.54
CA ARG A 212 -2.63 -12.46 0.92
C ARG A 212 -1.23 -12.07 1.45
N ASN A 213 -1.03 -12.24 2.77
CA ASN A 213 0.23 -12.04 3.49
C ASN A 213 0.81 -10.62 3.38
N ILE A 214 0.02 -9.65 3.83
CA ILE A 214 0.40 -8.25 3.91
C ILE A 214 0.38 -7.81 5.39
N ASN A 215 1.35 -6.99 5.78
CA ASN A 215 1.38 -6.36 7.11
C ASN A 215 1.66 -4.86 6.94
N ILE A 216 0.71 -4.01 7.31
CA ILE A 216 0.90 -2.56 7.36
C ILE A 216 0.91 -2.11 8.83
N GLU A 217 2.01 -1.51 9.29
CA GLU A 217 2.17 -0.98 10.64
C GLU A 217 2.53 0.52 10.65
N SER A 218 1.95 1.28 11.60
CA SER A 218 2.34 2.67 11.95
C SER A 218 2.32 3.68 10.79
N SER A 219 1.56 3.39 9.73
CA SER A 219 1.62 4.11 8.45
C SER A 219 0.43 5.05 8.23
N LYS A 220 0.62 6.07 7.38
CA LYS A 220 -0.37 7.14 7.12
C LYS A 220 -0.90 7.12 5.69
N PHE A 221 -2.20 7.34 5.54
CA PHE A 221 -2.96 7.28 4.29
C PHE A 221 -3.80 8.54 4.11
N ILE A 222 -3.34 9.47 3.29
CA ILE A 222 -3.80 10.86 3.25
C ILE A 222 -4.28 11.20 1.83
N ASP A 223 -5.37 11.97 1.70
CA ASP A 223 -5.87 12.44 0.39
C ASP A 223 -6.06 11.28 -0.62
N LEU A 224 -6.63 10.15 -0.23
CA LEU A 224 -6.87 9.02 -1.12
C LEU A 224 -8.30 9.01 -1.68
N TYR A 225 -8.42 8.62 -2.96
CA TYR A 225 -9.70 8.34 -3.60
C TYR A 225 -9.78 6.85 -3.95
N SER A 226 -10.75 6.13 -3.38
CA SER A 226 -10.87 4.67 -3.46
C SER A 226 -12.25 4.24 -3.99
N PRO A 227 -12.34 3.67 -5.21
CA PRO A 227 -13.54 2.99 -5.67
C PRO A 227 -13.62 1.53 -5.17
N THR A 228 -12.51 0.80 -5.02
CA THR A 228 -12.45 -0.60 -4.52
C THR A 228 -11.05 -1.01 -3.99
N GLU A 229 -11.00 -2.10 -3.22
CA GLU A 229 -9.84 -2.95 -2.84
C GLU A 229 -8.94 -2.56 -1.62
N GLY A 230 -8.42 -3.56 -0.87
CA GLY A 230 -7.62 -3.36 0.35
C GLY A 230 -7.30 -4.61 1.22
N ILE A 231 -6.78 -4.40 2.46
CA ILE A 231 -5.61 -5.09 3.06
C ILE A 231 -5.68 -5.32 4.61
N THR A 232 -4.80 -6.14 5.23
CA THR A 232 -4.59 -6.37 6.69
C THR A 232 -3.68 -5.34 7.40
N MET A 233 -4.01 -4.91 8.64
CA MET A 233 -3.63 -3.56 9.15
C MET A 233 -3.38 -3.43 10.68
N ASN A 234 -2.44 -2.57 11.10
CA ASN A 234 -2.18 -2.25 12.51
C ASN A 234 -1.64 -0.81 12.70
N LYS A 235 -2.09 -0.05 13.70
CA LYS A 235 -1.66 1.33 14.01
C LYS A 235 -1.71 2.26 12.79
N LEU A 236 -2.85 2.33 12.09
CA LEU A 236 -2.97 3.11 10.85
C LEU A 236 -3.74 4.40 11.06
N PHE A 237 -3.27 5.46 10.40
CA PHE A 237 -3.92 6.78 10.42
C PHE A 237 -4.35 7.19 9.01
N PHE A 238 -5.64 7.42 8.84
CA PHE A 238 -6.29 7.79 7.57
C PHE A 238 -6.81 9.22 7.66
N GLU A 239 -6.53 10.08 6.67
CA GLU A 239 -6.88 11.50 6.73
C GLU A 239 -7.46 12.04 5.42
N ASN A 240 -8.61 12.70 5.51
CA ASN A 240 -9.32 13.35 4.40
C ASN A 240 -9.68 12.43 3.21
N ASN A 241 -9.64 11.10 3.39
CA ASN A 241 -9.91 10.14 2.32
C ASN A 241 -11.38 10.18 1.84
N MET A 242 -11.61 9.66 0.63
CA MET A 242 -12.89 9.65 -0.07
C MET A 242 -13.16 8.26 -0.67
N ALA A 243 -14.30 7.67 -0.30
CA ALA A 243 -14.74 6.36 -0.75
C ALA A 243 -16.17 6.43 -1.32
N GLU A 244 -16.38 5.86 -2.50
CA GLU A 244 -17.68 5.87 -3.22
C GLU A 244 -17.90 4.54 -3.96
N ASN A 245 -19.14 4.23 -4.35
CA ASN A 245 -19.49 3.10 -5.22
C ASN A 245 -19.01 1.75 -4.68
N MET A 246 -19.35 1.46 -3.42
CA MET A 246 -18.85 0.32 -2.63
C MET A 246 -17.36 0.39 -2.25
N GLY A 247 -16.65 1.50 -2.48
CA GLY A 247 -15.28 1.68 -2.01
C GLY A 247 -15.12 1.81 -0.49
N GLY A 248 -13.88 1.95 -0.04
CA GLY A 248 -13.54 2.20 1.36
C GLY A 248 -12.17 2.86 1.54
N SER A 249 -11.97 3.57 2.66
CA SER A 249 -10.60 3.95 3.09
C SER A 249 -9.77 2.71 3.43
N ILE A 250 -10.48 1.72 3.97
CA ILE A 250 -10.13 0.32 4.05
C ILE A 250 -11.26 -0.39 3.28
N TYR A 251 -10.93 -1.16 2.26
CA TYR A 251 -11.85 -2.13 1.64
C TYR A 251 -11.24 -3.53 1.77
N LEU A 252 -12.04 -4.58 1.73
CA LEU A 252 -11.62 -5.97 1.72
C LEU A 252 -12.51 -6.74 0.76
N GLU A 253 -11.95 -7.56 -0.14
CA GLU A 253 -12.75 -8.43 -1.01
C GLU A 253 -12.12 -9.81 -1.15
N ASN A 254 -12.90 -10.86 -0.85
CA ASN A 254 -12.43 -12.26 -0.84
C ASN A 254 -11.13 -12.46 -0.02
N ASN A 255 -10.95 -11.66 1.02
CA ASN A 255 -9.84 -11.77 1.97
C ASN A 255 -10.10 -12.87 3.01
N TYR A 256 -9.03 -13.63 3.32
CA TYR A 256 -8.99 -14.53 4.46
C TYR A 256 -9.08 -13.74 5.78
N ASP A 257 -8.84 -14.38 6.93
CA ASP A 257 -8.91 -13.69 8.23
C ASP A 257 -8.09 -12.39 8.24
N VAL A 258 -8.71 -11.31 8.71
CA VAL A 258 -8.09 -9.96 8.77
C VAL A 258 -8.06 -9.49 10.19
N ASN A 259 -6.88 -9.04 10.61
CA ASN A 259 -6.70 -8.36 11.88
C ASN A 259 -6.50 -6.87 11.59
N GLY A 260 -7.31 -6.05 12.25
CA GLY A 260 -7.23 -4.60 12.33
C GLY A 260 -7.03 -4.19 13.79
N ASN A 261 -6.05 -3.34 14.09
CA ASN A 261 -5.85 -2.87 15.46
C ASN A 261 -5.34 -1.42 15.49
N ASN A 262 -5.85 -0.59 16.40
CA ASN A 262 -5.48 0.83 16.53
C ASN A 262 -5.65 1.58 15.20
N LEU A 263 -6.90 1.66 14.71
CA LEU A 263 -7.23 2.27 13.42
C LEU A 263 -7.85 3.65 13.65
N GLU A 264 -7.18 4.71 13.19
CA GLU A 264 -7.61 6.09 13.34
C GLU A 264 -8.01 6.68 11.98
N GLY A 265 -9.23 7.22 11.87
CA GLY A 265 -9.73 7.91 10.68
C GLY A 265 -10.17 9.33 10.99
N TYR A 266 -9.70 10.30 10.21
CA TYR A 266 -10.08 11.71 10.30
C TYR A 266 -10.65 12.22 8.97
N ASN A 267 -11.79 12.92 9.01
CA ASN A 267 -12.47 13.48 7.82
C ASN A 267 -12.72 12.45 6.70
N ILE A 268 -13.12 11.24 7.07
CA ILE A 268 -13.43 10.15 6.16
C ILE A 268 -14.79 10.39 5.52
N TYR A 269 -14.82 10.51 4.20
CA TYR A 269 -16.06 10.63 3.43
C TYR A 269 -16.50 9.28 2.87
N ALA A 270 -17.75 8.92 3.18
CA ALA A 270 -18.48 7.84 2.54
C ALA A 270 -19.56 8.43 1.62
N GLY A 271 -19.31 8.40 0.32
CA GLY A 271 -20.31 8.65 -0.72
C GLY A 271 -21.26 7.46 -0.84
N TYR A 272 -22.08 7.44 -1.89
CA TYR A 272 -23.05 6.36 -2.09
C TYR A 272 -22.36 4.97 -1.99
N THR A 273 -22.91 4.11 -1.11
CA THR A 273 -22.40 2.78 -0.71
C THR A 273 -20.96 2.67 -0.19
N GLY A 274 -20.22 3.76 0.03
CA GLY A 274 -18.87 3.74 0.64
C GLY A 274 -18.85 3.63 2.18
N GLY A 275 -17.66 3.47 2.77
CA GLY A 275 -17.44 3.40 4.23
C GLY A 275 -15.98 3.63 4.67
N PHE A 276 -15.71 3.69 5.98
CA PHE A 276 -14.33 3.69 6.50
C PHE A 276 -13.69 2.31 6.33
N ILE A 277 -14.29 1.27 6.92
CA ILE A 277 -14.03 -0.15 6.62
C ILE A 277 -15.17 -0.67 5.77
N ASN A 278 -14.83 -1.31 4.66
CA ASN A 278 -15.76 -1.96 3.75
C ASN A 278 -15.29 -3.40 3.50
N ILE A 279 -16.19 -4.38 3.49
CA ILE A 279 -15.86 -5.81 3.41
C ILE A 279 -16.83 -6.51 2.47
N LYS A 280 -16.31 -7.33 1.57
CA LYS A 280 -17.09 -8.03 0.56
C LYS A 280 -16.70 -9.50 0.41
N SER A 281 -17.63 -10.41 0.69
CA SER A 281 -17.40 -11.86 0.62
C SER A 281 -18.21 -12.48 -0.53
N HIS A 282 -17.51 -13.12 -1.48
CA HIS A 282 -18.14 -13.85 -2.59
C HIS A 282 -17.86 -15.35 -2.60
N ASN A 283 -16.69 -15.82 -2.12
CA ASN A 283 -16.25 -17.21 -2.35
C ASN A 283 -15.67 -17.94 -1.12
N ILE A 284 -15.70 -17.34 0.07
CA ILE A 284 -14.99 -17.84 1.26
C ILE A 284 -15.70 -17.49 2.57
N ASN A 285 -15.46 -18.30 3.60
CA ASN A 285 -15.70 -17.92 4.99
C ASN A 285 -14.45 -17.21 5.54
N ASN A 286 -14.63 -16.25 6.44
CA ASN A 286 -13.54 -15.48 7.05
C ASN A 286 -13.92 -14.94 8.44
N ASN A 287 -12.90 -14.67 9.25
CA ASN A 287 -13.02 -14.03 10.56
C ASN A 287 -12.27 -12.70 10.54
N HIS A 288 -12.93 -11.59 10.85
CA HIS A 288 -12.36 -10.25 10.77
C HIS A 288 -12.41 -9.53 12.12
N ASP A 289 -11.26 -9.46 12.79
CA ASP A 289 -11.12 -8.83 14.11
C ASP A 289 -10.61 -7.39 13.96
N PHE A 290 -11.45 -6.38 14.25
CA PHE A 290 -11.05 -4.97 14.31
C PHE A 290 -11.16 -4.41 15.73
N LEU A 291 -10.02 -4.01 16.28
CA LEU A 291 -9.85 -3.61 17.67
C LEU A 291 -9.36 -2.16 17.76
N ASN A 292 -9.86 -1.40 18.76
CA ASN A 292 -9.41 -0.04 19.07
C ASN A 292 -9.53 0.90 17.84
N ILE A 293 -10.76 1.15 17.41
CA ILE A 293 -11.06 1.98 16.23
C ILE A 293 -11.47 3.38 16.70
N THR A 294 -10.97 4.44 16.06
CA THR A 294 -11.38 5.82 16.30
C THR A 294 -11.67 6.50 14.97
N VAL A 295 -12.91 6.92 14.72
CA VAL A 295 -13.27 7.71 13.53
C VAL A 295 -13.86 9.05 13.97
N LYS A 296 -13.34 10.16 13.43
CA LYS A 296 -13.74 11.53 13.76
C LYS A 296 -13.87 12.36 12.49
N ASN A 297 -15.01 12.97 12.25
CA ASN A 297 -15.22 13.83 11.08
C ASN A 297 -15.47 15.29 11.50
N ASP A 298 -15.34 16.23 10.58
CA ASP A 298 -16.02 17.52 10.68
C ASP A 298 -17.23 17.52 9.73
N TRP A 299 -18.42 17.47 10.32
CA TRP A 299 -19.71 17.47 9.61
C TRP A 299 -19.95 18.74 8.77
N ASN A 300 -19.24 19.83 9.04
CA ASN A 300 -19.27 21.05 8.21
C ASN A 300 -18.43 20.90 6.95
N VAL A 301 -17.34 20.11 7.00
CA VAL A 301 -16.37 19.96 5.91
C VAL A 301 -16.76 18.82 4.97
N LYS A 302 -17.22 17.66 5.50
CA LYS A 302 -17.60 16.51 4.67
C LYS A 302 -18.92 15.86 5.14
N LYS A 303 -19.97 16.01 4.34
CA LYS A 303 -21.29 15.37 4.54
C LYS A 303 -21.34 14.00 3.84
N SER A 304 -21.53 12.91 4.58
CA SER A 304 -21.60 11.57 3.99
C SER A 304 -23.01 11.21 3.52
N THR A 305 -23.07 10.30 2.55
CA THR A 305 -24.30 9.77 1.92
C THR A 305 -24.34 8.24 1.86
N GLY A 306 -23.25 7.56 2.21
CA GLY A 306 -23.15 6.10 2.26
C GLY A 306 -23.73 5.45 3.51
N SER A 307 -23.84 4.12 3.46
CA SER A 307 -24.27 3.27 4.57
C SER A 307 -23.19 2.24 4.91
N GLY A 308 -22.85 2.19 6.19
CA GLY A 308 -21.64 1.58 6.75
C GLY A 308 -20.50 2.59 6.98
N LEU A 309 -20.78 3.77 7.55
CA LEU A 309 -19.78 4.85 7.75
C LEU A 309 -18.51 4.38 8.48
N ILE A 310 -18.63 3.53 9.51
CA ILE A 310 -17.48 2.89 10.18
C ILE A 310 -17.23 1.51 9.58
N LEU A 311 -18.26 0.66 9.48
CA LEU A 311 -18.19 -0.66 8.86
C LEU A 311 -19.36 -0.87 7.89
N ARG A 312 -19.06 -1.21 6.64
CA ARG A 312 -19.92 -1.97 5.74
C ARG A 312 -19.39 -3.39 5.63
N TYR A 313 -20.27 -4.38 5.72
CA TYR A 313 -20.06 -5.72 5.18
C TYR A 313 -21.17 -6.04 4.18
N GLU A 314 -20.81 -6.71 3.08
CA GLU A 314 -21.71 -7.14 2.02
C GLU A 314 -21.37 -8.57 1.58
N GLU A 315 -22.36 -9.46 1.61
CA GLU A 315 -22.28 -10.81 1.05
C GLU A 315 -23.09 -10.87 -0.25
N ASN A 316 -22.55 -11.55 -1.28
CA ASN A 316 -23.24 -11.73 -2.55
C ASN A 316 -23.45 -13.23 -2.92
N CYS A 317 -23.21 -14.17 -2.01
CA CYS A 317 -23.32 -15.62 -2.24
C CYS A 317 -23.76 -16.40 -0.98
N ALA A 318 -25.07 -16.63 -0.86
CA ALA A 318 -25.83 -17.07 0.34
C ALA A 318 -25.43 -18.38 1.06
N ASN A 319 -24.31 -19.03 0.73
CA ASN A 319 -23.83 -20.24 1.39
C ASN A 319 -22.47 -20.06 2.11
N LEU A 320 -22.09 -18.81 2.35
CA LEU A 320 -20.88 -18.46 3.10
C LEU A 320 -21.25 -18.03 4.51
N TYR A 321 -20.25 -17.93 5.37
CA TYR A 321 -20.38 -17.38 6.73
C TYR A 321 -19.17 -16.53 7.06
N SER A 322 -19.44 -15.29 7.48
CA SER A 322 -18.43 -14.35 7.95
C SER A 322 -18.66 -14.01 9.43
N HIS A 323 -17.58 -14.01 10.21
CA HIS A 323 -17.59 -13.53 11.59
C HIS A 323 -16.78 -12.23 11.66
N ILE A 324 -17.33 -11.19 12.31
CA ILE A 324 -16.69 -9.89 12.42
C ILE A 324 -16.72 -9.44 13.88
N THR A 325 -15.55 -9.22 14.49
CA THR A 325 -15.44 -8.59 15.80
C THR A 325 -15.15 -7.11 15.63
N LEU A 326 -15.99 -6.23 16.19
CA LEU A 326 -15.70 -4.81 16.37
C LEU A 326 -15.57 -4.50 17.87
N LYS A 327 -14.40 -4.07 18.32
CA LYS A 327 -14.14 -3.86 19.75
C LYS A 327 -13.45 -2.54 20.06
N ASN A 328 -13.93 -1.85 21.10
CA ASN A 328 -13.43 -0.55 21.55
C ASN A 328 -13.50 0.48 20.40
N VAL A 329 -14.71 0.74 19.90
CA VAL A 329 -14.93 1.68 18.79
C VAL A 329 -15.38 3.04 19.34
N TYR A 330 -14.63 4.09 19.02
CA TYR A 330 -15.06 5.48 19.16
C TYR A 330 -15.44 6.04 17.80
N GLY A 331 -16.58 6.71 17.72
CA GLY A 331 -17.01 7.46 16.55
C GLY A 331 -17.57 8.83 16.94
N SER A 332 -17.21 9.90 16.23
CA SER A 332 -17.88 11.19 16.44
C SER A 332 -18.06 12.06 15.21
N ASP A 333 -19.05 12.95 15.31
CA ASP A 333 -19.27 14.10 14.43
C ASP A 333 -19.63 13.68 12.98
N PHE A 334 -20.40 12.61 12.87
CA PHE A 334 -20.90 12.07 11.61
C PHE A 334 -22.11 12.85 11.08
N TYR A 335 -22.22 12.95 9.75
CA TYR A 335 -23.36 13.55 9.06
C TYR A 335 -23.93 12.61 8.01
N CYS A 336 -25.17 12.16 8.21
CA CYS A 336 -25.97 11.38 7.28
C CYS A 336 -26.94 12.30 6.51
N ASN A 337 -26.63 12.62 5.26
CA ASN A 337 -27.44 13.55 4.47
C ASN A 337 -28.72 12.92 3.89
N ASN A 338 -28.69 11.63 3.55
CA ASN A 338 -29.76 10.90 2.86
C ASN A 338 -30.04 9.54 3.55
N SER A 339 -31.16 8.90 3.20
CA SER A 339 -31.41 7.48 3.49
C SER A 339 -31.06 6.60 2.27
N PRO A 340 -30.53 5.36 2.44
CA PRO A 340 -30.10 4.74 3.70
C PRO A 340 -28.65 5.14 4.05
N CYS A 341 -28.49 5.85 5.17
CA CYS A 341 -27.20 6.14 5.78
C CYS A 341 -27.19 5.60 7.22
N SER A 342 -26.16 4.83 7.52
CA SER A 342 -26.03 3.99 8.71
C SER A 342 -24.55 3.92 9.12
N ILE A 343 -24.25 3.95 10.42
CA ILE A 343 -22.86 3.88 10.90
C ILE A 343 -22.27 2.47 10.72
N PHE A 344 -23.08 1.44 10.94
CA PHE A 344 -22.75 0.05 10.70
C PHE A 344 -23.78 -0.57 9.76
N ARG A 345 -23.32 -1.31 8.73
CA ARG A 345 -24.17 -2.05 7.79
C ARG A 345 -23.65 -3.47 7.59
N THR A 346 -24.54 -4.45 7.62
CA THR A 346 -24.28 -5.86 7.27
C THR A 346 -25.32 -6.36 6.27
N SER A 347 -24.98 -7.37 5.48
CA SER A 347 -25.96 -8.17 4.74
C SER A 347 -25.56 -9.63 4.69
N GLY A 348 -26.53 -10.54 4.46
CA GLY A 348 -26.26 -11.98 4.35
C GLY A 348 -26.01 -12.68 5.69
N ASN A 349 -25.31 -13.81 5.64
CA ASN A 349 -25.11 -14.74 6.75
C ASN A 349 -23.86 -14.37 7.57
N THR A 350 -24.00 -13.37 8.44
CA THR A 350 -22.88 -12.78 9.19
C THR A 350 -23.17 -12.63 10.68
N GLU A 351 -22.25 -13.14 11.52
CA GLU A 351 -22.23 -12.82 12.96
C GLU A 351 -21.33 -11.61 13.19
N LEU A 352 -21.92 -10.49 13.60
CA LEU A 352 -21.20 -9.25 13.92
C LEU A 352 -21.20 -9.00 15.44
N ASP A 353 -20.05 -9.24 16.06
CA ASP A 353 -19.77 -9.09 17.49
C ASP A 353 -19.30 -7.68 17.82
N ILE A 354 -20.20 -6.87 18.37
CA ILE A 354 -19.92 -5.49 18.75
C ILE A 354 -19.68 -5.38 20.27
N GLU A 355 -18.50 -4.86 20.66
CA GLU A 355 -18.12 -4.61 22.06
C GLU A 355 -17.58 -3.20 22.30
N ASN A 356 -17.98 -2.57 23.41
CA ASN A 356 -17.46 -1.29 23.90
C ASN A 356 -17.48 -0.17 22.85
N VAL A 357 -18.67 0.15 22.33
CA VAL A 357 -18.84 1.19 21.31
C VAL A 357 -19.41 2.46 21.92
N ASN A 358 -18.75 3.58 21.62
CA ASN A 358 -19.13 4.94 21.99
C ASN A 358 -19.29 5.76 20.70
N ILE A 359 -20.53 6.20 20.42
CA ILE A 359 -20.82 7.13 19.33
C ILE A 359 -21.35 8.44 19.91
N ASN A 360 -20.76 9.56 19.45
CA ASN A 360 -21.16 10.92 19.83
C ASN A 360 -21.48 11.78 18.60
N ASN A 361 -22.28 12.83 18.77
CA ASN A 361 -22.61 13.83 17.74
C ASN A 361 -22.96 13.23 16.36
N VAL A 362 -24.10 12.54 16.25
CA VAL A 362 -24.58 12.08 14.93
C VAL A 362 -25.69 12.99 14.42
N HIS A 363 -25.46 13.58 13.26
CA HIS A 363 -26.40 14.47 12.56
C HIS A 363 -27.10 13.71 11.42
N GLY A 364 -28.43 13.79 11.32
CA GLY A 364 -29.18 13.07 10.31
C GLY A 364 -30.50 13.72 9.89
N THR A 365 -30.94 13.43 8.66
CA THR A 365 -32.20 13.90 8.06
C THR A 365 -33.32 12.86 8.07
N THR A 366 -32.99 11.57 8.28
CA THR A 366 -33.90 10.42 8.09
C THR A 366 -33.60 9.27 9.06
N SER A 367 -34.48 8.26 9.11
CA SER A 367 -34.28 7.02 9.87
C SER A 367 -33.20 6.11 9.25
N GLY A 368 -32.57 5.27 10.10
CA GLY A 368 -31.52 4.29 9.73
C GLY A 368 -30.13 4.52 10.37
N ILE A 369 -29.97 5.60 11.14
CA ILE A 369 -28.69 6.22 11.50
C ILE A 369 -27.59 5.29 12.05
N PHE A 370 -27.89 4.31 12.91
CA PHE A 370 -26.85 3.58 13.66
C PHE A 370 -26.50 2.20 13.09
N PHE A 371 -27.49 1.37 12.80
CA PHE A 371 -27.30 -0.01 12.40
C PHE A 371 -28.33 -0.43 11.34
N GLU A 372 -27.86 -1.12 10.31
CA GLU A 372 -28.66 -1.60 9.17
C GLU A 372 -28.26 -3.05 8.86
N SER A 373 -29.22 -3.98 8.87
CA SER A 373 -28.97 -5.37 8.44
C SER A 373 -30.18 -5.93 7.70
N PHE A 374 -29.92 -6.71 6.67
CA PHE A 374 -30.91 -7.33 5.80
C PHE A 374 -30.31 -8.54 5.07
N VAL A 375 -31.13 -9.52 4.72
CA VAL A 375 -30.74 -10.63 3.81
C VAL A 375 -31.17 -10.27 2.39
N GLU A 376 -30.31 -10.46 1.40
CA GLU A 376 -30.72 -10.33 -0.01
C GLU A 376 -31.55 -11.55 -0.43
N THR A 377 -32.85 -11.33 -0.65
CA THR A 377 -33.85 -12.40 -0.85
C THR A 377 -33.82 -12.99 -2.28
N ASN A 378 -32.67 -13.53 -2.68
CA ASN A 378 -32.42 -14.11 -4.01
C ASN A 378 -32.25 -15.64 -4.01
N SER A 379 -32.44 -16.31 -2.88
CA SER A 379 -32.37 -17.78 -2.74
C SER A 379 -33.53 -18.32 -1.89
N GLU A 380 -34.10 -19.47 -2.28
CA GLU A 380 -35.27 -20.09 -1.62
C GLU A 380 -34.97 -20.75 -0.26
N SER A 381 -33.73 -20.68 0.21
CA SER A 381 -33.30 -21.13 1.54
C SER A 381 -33.58 -20.08 2.62
N TYR A 382 -34.31 -20.48 3.66
CA TYR A 382 -34.40 -19.73 4.91
C TYR A 382 -33.06 -19.80 5.65
N TYR A 383 -32.47 -18.63 5.95
CA TYR A 383 -31.35 -18.48 6.89
C TYR A 383 -31.85 -17.71 8.12
N GLU A 384 -31.36 -18.05 9.31
CA GLU A 384 -31.75 -17.36 10.56
C GLU A 384 -30.87 -16.13 10.81
N ASP A 385 -31.48 -14.95 10.96
CA ASP A 385 -30.79 -13.70 11.30
C ASP A 385 -30.05 -13.83 12.66
N LEU A 386 -28.71 -13.80 12.66
CA LEU A 386 -27.89 -13.94 13.87
C LEU A 386 -26.82 -12.84 14.04
N VAL A 387 -27.21 -11.58 13.84
CA VAL A 387 -26.46 -10.43 14.36
C VAL A 387 -26.52 -10.44 15.91
N LYS A 388 -25.44 -10.85 16.57
CA LYS A 388 -25.36 -10.97 18.04
C LYS A 388 -24.61 -9.79 18.67
N VAL A 389 -25.33 -8.72 19.01
CA VAL A 389 -24.77 -7.60 19.79
C VAL A 389 -24.54 -8.04 21.24
N LYS A 390 -23.34 -8.55 21.56
CA LYS A 390 -23.00 -9.17 22.86
C LYS A 390 -22.77 -8.18 24.02
N LYS A 391 -22.62 -6.88 23.77
CA LYS A 391 -22.42 -5.83 24.80
C LYS A 391 -23.12 -4.51 24.42
N PRO A 392 -23.45 -3.63 25.39
CA PRO A 392 -24.18 -2.39 25.11
C PRO A 392 -23.38 -1.44 24.20
N ILE A 393 -24.06 -0.94 23.16
CA ILE A 393 -23.65 0.21 22.37
C ILE A 393 -24.11 1.46 23.13
N VAL A 394 -23.22 2.39 23.44
CA VAL A 394 -23.55 3.62 24.17
C VAL A 394 -23.55 4.81 23.21
N ILE A 395 -24.74 5.35 22.98
CA ILE A 395 -24.98 6.52 22.12
C ILE A 395 -25.23 7.71 23.05
N TYR A 396 -24.39 8.74 22.96
CA TYR A 396 -24.47 9.88 23.89
C TYR A 396 -25.35 11.03 23.37
N GLN A 397 -25.27 11.37 22.08
CA GLN A 397 -26.07 12.45 21.46
C GLN A 397 -26.39 12.17 19.99
N THR A 398 -27.64 12.40 19.60
CA THR A 398 -28.15 12.27 18.23
C THR A 398 -29.00 13.51 17.89
N TYR A 399 -28.72 14.13 16.75
CA TYR A 399 -29.41 15.32 16.25
C TYR A 399 -30.15 14.98 14.95
N ILE A 400 -31.44 14.69 15.06
CA ILE A 400 -32.32 14.42 13.92
C ILE A 400 -33.01 15.74 13.53
N ASN A 401 -32.65 16.29 12.38
CA ASN A 401 -33.28 17.49 11.84
C ASN A 401 -34.47 17.08 10.97
N ASN A 402 -35.66 17.08 11.58
CA ASN A 402 -36.92 16.95 10.85
C ASN A 402 -37.16 18.24 10.03
N HIS A 403 -37.16 18.14 8.71
CA HIS A 403 -37.47 19.20 7.74
C HIS A 403 -38.55 18.74 6.78
#